data_AF-A0A4Y2MTK7-F1
#
_entry.id   AF-A0A4Y2MTK7-F1
#
_cell.length_a   1.000
_cell.length_b   1.000
_cell.length_c   1.000
_cell.angle_alpha   90.00
_cell.angle_beta   90.00
_cell.angle_gamma   90.00
#
_symmetry.space_group_name_H-M   'P 1'
#
loop_
_entity.id
_entity.type
_entity.pdbx_description
1 polymer ?
#
loop_
_entity_poly.entity_id
_entity_poly.type
_entity_poly.pdbx_seq_one_letter_code
_entity_poly.pdbx_strand_id
1 'polypeptide(L)' 'MSALHKGGTLKPPCPGLEHVDVINEDLNDITEQELEQQEVQNLLTTPEPIHDVKLQLVRYKKEKDGEEEFK' A
#
# COMPACT_ATOMS: atom_id res chain seq x y z
N MET A 1 -66.58 11.10 -23.51
CA MET A 1 -65.22 11.69 -23.51
C MET A 1 -64.86 12.06 -22.08
N SER A 2 -63.81 11.45 -21.53
CA SER A 2 -63.16 11.89 -20.29
C SER A 2 -61.69 11.52 -20.42
N ALA A 3 -60.86 12.56 -20.56
CA ALA A 3 -59.42 12.47 -20.68
C ALA A 3 -58.77 12.24 -19.31
N LEU A 4 -57.49 11.83 -19.36
CA LEU A 4 -56.43 12.01 -18.35
C LEU A 4 -55.98 10.74 -17.60
N HIS A 5 -54.83 10.23 -18.06
CA HIS A 5 -53.68 9.88 -17.22
C HIS A 5 -52.52 9.50 -18.16
N LYS A 6 -51.72 10.50 -18.55
CA LYS A 6 -50.35 10.24 -19.04
C LYS A 6 -49.47 10.10 -17.82
N GLY A 7 -49.65 9.01 -17.06
CA GLY A 7 -48.70 8.64 -16.00
C GLY A 7 -47.49 7.99 -16.65
N GLY A 8 -46.60 8.83 -17.19
CA GLY A 8 -45.24 8.41 -17.46
C GLY A 8 -44.64 7.95 -16.14
N THR A 9 -44.51 6.64 -15.95
CA THR A 9 -43.77 6.09 -14.82
C THR A 9 -42.29 6.34 -15.10
N LEU A 10 -41.80 7.54 -14.75
CA LEU A 10 -40.38 7.76 -14.62
C LEU A 10 -39.96 7.12 -13.31
N LYS A 11 -39.29 5.97 -13.41
CA LYS A 11 -38.69 5.28 -12.27
C LYS A 11 -37.80 6.29 -11.53
N PRO A 12 -37.93 6.45 -10.20
CA PRO A 12 -37.06 7.34 -9.47
C PRO A 12 -35.60 6.88 -9.67
N PRO A 13 -34.63 7.80 -9.68
CA PRO A 13 -33.21 7.43 -9.63
C PRO A 13 -33.01 6.43 -8.49
N CYS A 14 -32.39 5.29 -8.77
CA CYS A 14 -32.13 4.28 -7.74
C CYS A 14 -31.18 4.89 -6.69
N PRO A 15 -31.58 5.04 -5.41
CA PRO A 15 -30.80 5.75 -4.38
C PRO A 15 -29.48 5.09 -3.94
N GLY A 16 -28.94 4.16 -4.73
CA GLY A 16 -27.75 3.36 -4.39
C GLY A 16 -26.65 3.37 -5.45
N LEU A 17 -26.84 4.10 -6.56
CA LEU A 17 -25.84 4.21 -7.63
C LEU A 17 -24.91 5.42 -7.47
N GLU A 18 -25.25 6.37 -6.59
CA GLU A 18 -24.48 7.61 -6.36
C GLU A 18 -23.20 7.40 -5.56
N HIS A 19 -23.03 6.23 -4.93
CA HIS A 19 -21.88 5.91 -4.07
C HIS A 19 -20.92 4.88 -4.68
N VAL A 20 -21.25 4.33 -5.86
CA VAL A 20 -20.41 3.30 -6.49
C VAL A 20 -19.04 3.84 -6.85
N ASP A 21 -18.98 5.09 -7.35
CA ASP A 21 -17.71 5.72 -7.72
C ASP A 21 -16.84 6.03 -6.48
N VAL A 22 -17.45 6.49 -5.38
CA VAL A 22 -16.77 6.77 -4.10
C VAL A 22 -16.25 5.47 -3.47
N ILE A 23 -17.04 4.40 -3.50
CA ILE A 23 -16.62 3.08 -2.98
C ILE A 23 -15.47 2.51 -3.83
N ASN A 24 -15.49 2.70 -5.15
CA ASN A 24 -14.42 2.20 -6.02
C ASN A 24 -13.09 2.94 -5.80
N GLU A 25 -13.12 4.24 -5.49
CA GLU A 25 -11.93 5.03 -5.15
C GLU A 25 -11.34 4.57 -3.81
N ASP A 26 -12.16 4.44 -2.76
CA ASP A 26 -11.74 3.93 -1.44
C ASP A 26 -11.12 2.52 -1.54
N LEU A 27 -11.66 1.64 -2.38
CA LEU A 27 -11.13 0.30 -2.60
C LEU A 27 -9.79 0.29 -3.35
N ASN A 28 -9.58 1.25 -4.26
CA ASN A 28 -8.30 1.40 -4.95
C ASN A 28 -7.20 1.84 -3.97
N ASP A 29 -7.50 2.83 -3.12
CA ASP A 29 -6.57 3.33 -2.10
C ASP A 29 -6.16 2.23 -1.10
N ILE A 30 -7.11 1.38 -0.68
CA ILE A 30 -6.82 0.22 0.19
C ILE A 30 -5.87 -0.79 -0.50
N THR A 31 -6.08 -1.04 -1.79
CA THR A 31 -5.27 -2.00 -2.55
C THR A 31 -3.83 -1.50 -2.73
N GLU A 32 -3.66 -0.20 -2.99
CA GLU A 32 -2.34 0.42 -3.09
C GLU A 32 -1.61 0.40 -1.75
N GLN A 33 -2.31 0.73 -0.66
CA GLN A 33 -1.72 0.73 0.68
C GLN A 33 -1.28 -0.68 1.14
N GLU A 34 -2.04 -1.72 0.80
CA GLU A 34 -1.69 -3.11 1.11
C GLU A 34 -0.43 -3.57 0.34
N LEU A 35 -0.30 -3.16 -0.93
CA LEU A 35 0.88 -3.45 -1.75
C LEU A 35 2.14 -2.79 -1.19
N GLU A 36 2.07 -1.50 -0.82
CA GLU A 36 3.20 -0.79 -0.19
C GLU A 36 3.64 -1.47 1.12
N GLN A 37 2.70 -1.89 1.95
CA GLN A 37 3.02 -2.62 3.19
C GLN A 37 3.69 -3.96 2.92
N GLN A 38 3.22 -4.69 1.89
CA GLN A 38 3.82 -5.96 1.51
C GLN A 38 5.25 -5.77 0.98
N GLU A 39 5.53 -4.72 0.20
CA GLU A 39 6.87 -4.39 -0.26
C GLU A 39 7.81 -4.02 0.90
N VAL A 40 7.34 -3.22 1.86
CA VAL A 40 8.09 -2.91 3.08
C VAL A 40 8.39 -4.18 3.89
N GLN A 41 7.40 -5.07 4.05
CA GLN A 41 7.59 -6.33 4.74
C GLN A 41 8.59 -7.23 3.99
N ASN A 42 8.50 -7.32 2.67
CA ASN A 42 9.43 -8.09 1.83
C ASN A 42 10.86 -7.56 1.97
N LEU A 43 11.05 -6.23 2.04
CA LEU A 43 12.36 -5.60 2.26
C LEU A 43 12.92 -5.86 3.67
N LEU A 44 12.06 -5.94 4.69
CA LEU A 44 12.47 -6.23 6.06
C LEU A 44 12.72 -7.72 6.31
N THR A 45 12.09 -8.59 5.53
CA THR A 45 12.23 -10.05 5.62
C THR A 45 13.32 -10.60 4.72
N THR A 46 13.77 -9.86 3.69
CA THR A 46 14.95 -10.25 2.92
C THR A 46 16.19 -10.22 3.82
N PRO A 47 16.93 -11.33 3.94
CA PRO A 47 18.13 -11.41 4.79
C PRO A 47 19.29 -10.55 4.29
N GLU A 48 19.25 -10.11 3.04
CA GLU A 48 20.32 -9.39 2.33
C GLU A 48 20.74 -8.07 3.01
N PRO A 49 19.83 -7.13 3.35
CA PRO A 49 20.20 -5.93 4.09
C PRO A 49 20.85 -6.22 5.45
N ILE A 50 20.45 -7.29 6.14
CA ILE A 50 21.02 -7.68 7.43
C ILE A 50 22.41 -8.32 7.26
N HIS A 51 22.61 -9.08 6.18
CA HIS A 51 23.88 -9.74 5.88
C HIS A 51 24.98 -8.72 5.54
N ASP A 52 24.67 -7.74 4.69
CA ASP A 52 25.65 -6.73 4.27
C ASP A 52 26.03 -5.79 5.40
N VAL A 53 25.08 -5.40 6.25
CA VAL A 53 25.36 -4.60 7.46
C VAL A 53 26.24 -5.36 8.45
N LYS A 54 26.00 -6.67 8.64
CA LYS A 54 26.86 -7.52 9.48
C LYS A 54 28.28 -7.60 8.93
N LEU A 55 28.45 -7.75 7.62
CA LEU A 55 29.78 -7.77 6.98
C LEU A 55 30.51 -6.43 7.12
N GLN A 56 29.82 -5.30 6.93
CA GLN A 56 30.41 -3.98 7.16
C GLN A 56 30.82 -3.76 8.61
N LEU A 57 30.01 -4.23 9.58
CA LEU A 57 30.34 -4.16 11.00
C LEU A 57 31.57 -5.01 11.35
N VAL A 58 31.67 -6.22 10.79
CA VAL A 58 32.85 -7.09 10.95
C VAL A 58 34.10 -6.45 10.37
N ARG A 59 33.99 -5.80 9.18
CA ARG A 59 35.09 -5.05 8.57
C ARG A 59 35.53 -3.86 9.44
N TYR A 60 34.57 -3.07 9.93
CA TYR A 60 34.84 -1.91 10.78
C TYR A 60 35.55 -2.30 12.09
N LYS A 61 35.08 -3.35 12.76
CA LYS A 61 35.72 -3.92 13.95
C LYS A 61 37.17 -4.31 13.65
N LYS A 62 37.40 -5.03 12.55
CA LYS A 62 38.74 -5.47 12.14
C LYS A 62 39.68 -4.30 11.83
N GLU A 63 39.19 -3.24 11.18
CA GLU A 63 39.99 -2.03 10.92
C GLU A 63 40.34 -1.29 12.22
N LYS A 64 39.43 -1.24 13.19
CA LYS A 64 39.68 -0.61 14.50
C LYS A 64 40.64 -1.42 15.37
N ASP A 65 40.49 -2.74 15.38
CA ASP A 65 41.33 -3.62 16.20
C ASP A 65 42.74 -3.79 15.59
N GLY A 66 42.90 -3.63 14.27
CA GLY A 66 44.20 -3.68 13.57
C GLY A 66 45.03 -2.39 13.65
N GLU A 67 44.43 -1.25 14.02
CA GLU A 67 45.13 0.02 14.25
C GLU A 67 45.70 0.14 15.68
N GLU A 68 45.31 -0.74 16.61
CA GLU A 68 45.86 -0.78 17.98
C GLU A 68 47.16 -1.59 18.10
N GLU A 69 47.51 -2.44 17.13
CA GLU A 69 48.71 -3.30 17.19
C GLU A 69 50.02 -2.62 16.73
N PHE A 70 49.95 -1.37 16.24
CA PHE A 70 51.10 -0.61 15.74
C PHE A 70 51.29 0.78 16.39
N LYS A 71 51.11 0.88 17.71
CA LYS A 71 51.52 2.06 18.50
C LYS A 71 52.56 1.71 19.55
#